data_AF-A0AAD2JFJ0-F1
#
_entry.id   AF-A0AAD2JFJ0-F1
#
_cell.length_a   1.000
_cell.length_b   1.000
_cell.length_c   1.000
_cell.angle_alpha   90.00
_cell.angle_beta   90.00
_cell.angle_gamma   90.00
#
_symmetry.space_group_name_H-M   'P 1'
#
loop_
_entity.id
_entity.type
_entity.pdbx_description
1 polymer ?
#
loop_
_entity_poly.entity_id
_entity_poly.type
_entity_poly.pdbx_seq_one_letter_code
_entity_poly.pdbx_strand_id
1 'polypeptide(L)' 'MPDKQAIEIPVVRVAAVEVSGDPTQDALVTFITEADTDIVLRLPPTVVAELEAMLARASLEQAKRLPKQ' A
#
# COMPACT_ATOMS: atom_id res chain seq x y z
N MET A 1 -8.83 15.12 15.82
CA MET A 1 -8.48 15.48 14.43
C MET A 1 -9.78 15.50 13.65
N PRO A 2 -10.07 16.51 12.81
CA PRO A 2 -11.26 16.46 11.98
C PRO A 2 -11.22 15.17 11.16
N ASP A 3 -12.34 14.46 11.10
CA ASP A 3 -12.45 13.22 10.34
C ASP A 3 -12.06 13.50 8.90
N LYS A 4 -10.88 13.02 8.50
CA LYS A 4 -10.39 13.16 7.13
C LYS A 4 -11.40 12.42 6.25
N GLN A 5 -11.88 13.11 5.21
CA GLN A 5 -12.75 12.50 4.22
C GLN A 5 -12.04 11.31 3.57
N ALA A 6 -12.53 10.10 3.82
CA ALA A 6 -12.06 8.89 3.18
C ALA A 6 -12.81 8.72 1.85
N ILE A 7 -12.10 8.27 0.82
CA ILE A 7 -12.70 7.78 -0.41
C ILE A 7 -12.80 6.27 -0.25
N GLU A 8 -14.02 5.76 -0.09
CA GLU A 8 -14.30 4.33 0.00
C GLU A 8 -14.70 3.81 -1.37
N ILE A 9 -13.86 2.93 -1.93
CA ILE A 9 -14.17 2.23 -3.18
C ILE A 9 -14.42 0.76 -2.81
N PRO A 10 -15.66 0.24 -2.95
CA PRO A 10 -15.96 -1.12 -2.58
C PRO A 10 -15.29 -2.09 -3.56
N VAL A 11 -14.31 -2.86 -3.08
CA VAL A 11 -13.69 -3.94 -3.85
C VAL A 11 -14.31 -5.26 -3.43
N VAL A 12 -15.20 -5.78 -4.27
CA VAL A 12 -15.97 -7.01 -3.99
C VAL A 12 -15.06 -8.24 -4.01
N ARG A 13 -14.05 -8.24 -4.89
CA ARG A 13 -13.05 -9.30 -5.00
C ARG A 13 -11.75 -8.74 -5.60
N VAL A 14 -10.63 -9.05 -4.95
CA VAL A 14 -9.28 -8.74 -5.45
C VAL A 14 -8.73 -9.99 -6.13
N ALA A 15 -8.36 -9.89 -7.41
CA ALA A 15 -7.71 -10.98 -8.12
C ALA A 15 -6.19 -10.98 -7.86
N ALA A 16 -5.58 -9.80 -7.89
CA ALA A 16 -4.16 -9.58 -7.60
C ALA A 16 -3.92 -8.14 -7.13
N VAL A 17 -2.80 -7.94 -6.42
CA VAL A 17 -2.25 -6.63 -6.11
C VAL A 17 -0.88 -6.53 -6.75
N GLU A 18 -0.73 -5.60 -7.69
CA GLU A 18 0.54 -5.35 -8.34
C GLU A 18 1.15 -4.06 -7.79
N VAL A 19 2.42 -4.15 -7.40
CA VAL A 19 3.21 -3.00 -6.97
C VAL A 19 4.36 -2.86 -7.94
N SER A 20 4.35 -1.77 -8.71
CA SER A 20 5.47 -1.40 -9.58
C SER A 20 6.10 -0.12 -9.02
N GLY A 21 7.42 -0.15 -8.85
CA GLY A 21 8.18 0.98 -8.32
C GLY A 21 9.43 1.21 -9.14
N ASP A 22 9.53 2.39 -9.74
CA ASP A 22 10.80 2.95 -10.20
C ASP A 22 11.23 3.97 -9.14
N PRO A 23 12.44 3.87 -8.55
CA PRO A 23 12.91 4.81 -7.52
C PRO A 23 13.03 6.28 -8.02
N THR A 24 12.92 6.50 -9.32
CA THR A 24 12.92 7.81 -9.97
C THR A 24 11.55 8.28 -10.44
N GLN A 25 10.51 7.43 -10.36
CA GLN A 25 9.14 7.76 -10.80
C GLN A 25 8.08 7.38 -9.75
N ASP A 26 6.83 7.71 -10.05
CA ASP A 26 5.71 7.30 -9.22
C ASP A 26 5.63 5.77 -9.13
N ALA A 27 5.39 5.25 -7.93
CA ALA A 27 5.00 3.86 -7.76
C ALA A 27 3.49 3.72 -8.01
N LEU A 28 3.10 2.60 -8.61
CA LEU A 28 1.70 2.27 -8.84
C LEU A 28 1.33 1.06 -8.00
N VAL A 29 0.23 1.17 -7.27
CA VAL A 29 -0.47 0.05 -6.64
C VAL A 29 -1.75 -0.17 -7.42
N THR A 30 -1.80 -1.26 -8.18
CA THR A 30 -2.96 -1.63 -9.00
C THR A 30 -3.72 -2.76 -8.32
N PHE A 31 -5.00 -2.55 -8.09
CA PHE A 31 -5.94 -3.60 -7.69
C PHE A 31 -6.66 -4.07 -8.94
N ILE A 32 -6.34 -5.29 -9.36
CA ILE A 32 -7.04 -5.94 -10.47
C ILE A 32 -8.36 -6.47 -9.93
N THR A 33 -9.46 -6.00 -10.49
CA THR A 33 -10.82 -6.38 -10.06
C THR A 33 -11.49 -7.30 -11.08
N GLU A 34 -12.58 -7.96 -10.69
CA GLU A 34 -13.39 -8.76 -11.63
C GLU A 34 -14.39 -7.91 -12.43
N ALA A 35 -14.50 -6.62 -12.12
CA ALA A 35 -15.32 -5.68 -12.88
C ALA A 35 -14.54 -5.13 -14.07
N ASP A 36 -15.21 -4.39 -14.96
CA ASP A 36 -14.59 -3.76 -16.14
C ASP A 36 -13.67 -2.56 -15.80
N THR A 37 -13.21 -2.43 -14.54
CA THR A 37 -12.36 -1.32 -14.11
C THR A 37 -11.40 -1.73 -13.01
N ASP A 38 -10.12 -1.49 -13.25
CA ASP A 38 -9.06 -1.63 -12.25
C ASP A 38 -8.91 -0.33 -11.44
N ILE A 39 -8.47 -0.47 -10.19
CA ILE A 39 -8.19 0.67 -9.32
C ILE A 39 -6.68 0.87 -9.26
N VAL A 40 -6.21 2.05 -9.65
CA VAL A 40 -4.78 2.40 -9.61
C VAL A 40 -4.56 3.52 -8.62
N LEU A 41 -3.77 3.24 -7.58
CA LEU A 41 -3.21 4.26 -6.68
C LEU A 41 -1.82 4.63 -7.16
N ARG A 42 -1.59 5.92 -7.35
CA ARG A 42 -0.29 6.48 -7.75
C ARG A 42 0.36 7.13 -6.55
N LEU A 43 1.55 6.68 -6.20
CA LEU A 43 2.33 7.16 -5.06
C LEU A 43 3.56 7.90 -5.59
N PRO A 44 3.71 9.21 -5.29
CA PRO A 44 4.93 9.93 -5.58
C PRO A 44 6.14 9.32 -4.85
N PRO A 45 7.38 9.46 -5.39
CA PRO A 45 8.59 8.88 -4.78
C PRO A 45 8.78 9.21 -3.29
N THR A 46 8.44 10.44 -2.88
CA THR A 46 8.56 10.86 -1.47
C THR A 46 7.62 10.07 -0.56
N VAL A 47 6.41 9.76 -1.03
CA VAL A 47 5.41 8.98 -0.28
C VAL A 47 5.81 7.51 -0.23
N VAL A 48 6.43 6.98 -1.29
CA VAL A 48 6.99 5.62 -1.30
C VAL A 48 8.05 5.48 -0.22
N ALA A 49 9.00 6.43 -0.14
CA ALA A 49 10.04 6.42 0.89
C ALA A 49 9.47 6.52 2.31
N GLU A 50 8.42 7.32 2.52
CA GLU A 50 7.70 7.39 3.80
C GLU A 50 7.05 6.05 4.16
N LEU A 51 6.38 5.41 3.21
CA LEU A 51 5.73 4.11 3.40
C LEU A 51 6.76 3.02 3.74
N GLU A 52 7.88 2.97 3.02
CA GLU A 52 8.98 2.04 3.30
C GLU A 52 9.52 2.23 4.72
N ALA A 53 9.73 3.48 5.15
CA ALA A 53 10.17 3.77 6.51
C ALA A 53 9.15 3.32 7.57
N MET A 54 7.84 3.47 7.29
CA MET A 54 6.77 2.99 8.18
C MET A 54 6.76 1.45 8.26
N LEU A 55 6.85 0.77 7.12
CA LEU A 55 6.87 -0.69 7.05
C LEU A 55 8.11 -1.28 7.74
N ALA A 56 9.29 -0.67 7.52
CA ALA A 56 10.52 -1.07 8.20
C ALA A 56 10.39 -0.98 9.72
N ARG A 57 9.80 0.12 10.23
CA ARG A 57 9.53 0.29 11.67
C ARG A 57 8.55 -0.77 12.18
N ALA A 58 7.46 -1.02 11.45
CA ALA A 58 6.48 -2.04 11.83
C ALA A 58 7.10 -3.44 11.87
N SER A 59 7.93 -3.78 10.88
CA SER A 59 8.66 -5.06 10.82
C SER A 59 9.61 -5.23 12.00
N LEU A 60 10.33 -4.18 12.40
CA LEU A 60 11.21 -4.20 13.57
C LEU A 60 10.42 -4.42 14.87
N GLU A 61 9.25 -3.78 15.01
CA GLU A 61 8.38 -3.97 16.17
C GLU A 61 7.76 -5.37 16.22
N GLN A 62 7.45 -5.96 15.07
CA GLN A 62 6.97 -7.35 14.98
C GLN A 62 8.08 -8.36 15.31
N ALA A 63 9.30 -8.13 14.83
CA ALA A 63 10.45 -9.00 15.11
C ALA A 63 10.75 -9.09 16.61
N LYS A 64 10.54 -8.01 17.37
CA LYS A 64 10.66 -8.02 18.84
C LYS A 64 9.62 -8.90 19.55
N ARG A 65 8.52 -9.25 18.87
CA ARG A 65 7.40 -10.04 19.39
C ARG A 65 7.40 -11.48 18.91
N LEU A 66 8.41 -11.92 18.16
CA LEU A 66 8.56 -13.34 17.82
C LEU A 66 8.63 -14.16 19.12
N PRO A 67 7.96 -15.32 19.20
CA PRO A 67 8.10 -16.19 20.36
C PRO A 67 9.57 -16.58 20.47
N LYS A 68 10.18 -16.25 21.61
CA LYS A 68 11.47 -16.85 21.97
C LYS A 68 11.24 -18.35 22.04
N GLN A 69 11.93 -19.11 21.21
CA GLN A 69 12.06 -20.56 21.38
C GLN A 69 12.69 -20.86 22.74
#